data_AF-A0A2G9GC66-F1
#
_entry.id   AF-A0A2G9GC66-F1
#
_cell.length_a   1.000
_cell.length_b   1.000
_cell.length_c   1.000
_cell.angle_alpha   90.00
_cell.angle_beta   90.00
_cell.angle_gamma   90.00
#
_symmetry.space_group_name_H-M   'P 1'
#
loop_
_entity.id
_entity.type
_entity.pdbx_description
1 polymer ?
#
loop_
_entity_poly.entity_id
_entity_poly.type
_entity_poly.pdbx_seq_one_letter_code
_entity_poly.pdbx_strand_id
1 'polypeptide(L)'
;MAYQQASAAPLCSKNYVRFQSARRSVTYHPTIWGDYFRTYTSDLTEISSHEEEQRKKQKEKVRKLLDATDDDSVHAIQRLGVGYHFEKEIDKYLQHILYEQIDITNELGSDLHTVALRFLLLRQHGYYVSGDVFNDFKDHTGKLAESLIRNVKRVLTLYEAAYFGPNGEDILDQALEFCSTHLKSIVGHVSGSLATQINEALNMPLRKSLNRLGAKKFMSI
;
A
#
# COMPACT_ATOMS: atom_id res chain seq x y z
N MET A 1 44.81 -13.50 -46.82
CA MET A 1 46.21 -13.04 -46.74
C MET A 1 46.24 -11.53 -46.76
N ALA A 2 47.06 -10.94 -45.87
CA ALA A 2 47.59 -9.57 -45.85
C ALA A 2 46.64 -8.38 -46.06
N TYR A 3 46.54 -7.58 -45.01
CA TYR A 3 45.99 -6.23 -45.01
C TYR A 3 46.75 -5.32 -45.98
N GLN A 4 46.01 -4.55 -46.77
CA GLN A 4 46.54 -3.43 -47.55
C GLN A 4 46.06 -2.14 -46.87
N GLN A 5 46.94 -1.46 -46.13
CA GLN A 5 46.75 -0.07 -45.75
C GLN A 5 47.65 0.79 -46.64
N ALA A 6 47.00 1.61 -47.46
CA ALA A 6 47.63 2.62 -48.27
C ALA A 6 47.85 3.91 -47.45
N SER A 7 49.07 4.42 -47.58
CA SER A 7 49.63 5.76 -47.34
C SER A 7 48.69 6.90 -46.91
N ALA A 8 49.12 7.67 -45.91
CA ALA A 8 48.72 9.06 -45.73
C ALA A 8 49.97 9.95 -45.50
N ALA A 9 49.92 11.12 -46.15
CA ALA A 9 50.96 12.12 -46.34
C ALA A 9 51.42 12.85 -45.04
N PRO A 10 52.50 13.67 -45.09
CA PRO A 10 53.12 14.26 -43.90
C PRO A 10 52.20 15.26 -43.18
N LEU A 11 52.30 15.24 -41.85
CA LEU A 11 51.59 16.12 -40.93
C LEU A 11 51.90 17.59 -41.19
N CYS A 12 50.89 18.31 -41.72
CA CYS A 12 50.88 19.76 -41.72
C CYS A 12 50.78 20.26 -40.28
N SER A 13 51.82 20.99 -39.85
CA SER A 13 51.93 21.61 -38.53
C SER A 13 50.73 22.53 -38.25
N LYS A 14 49.86 22.11 -37.35
CA LYS A 14 48.92 22.99 -36.66
C LYS A 14 49.08 22.78 -35.16
N ASN A 15 49.36 23.89 -34.49
CA ASN A 15 49.59 24.04 -33.06
C ASN A 15 48.77 23.06 -32.20
N TYR A 16 49.45 22.21 -31.43
CA TYR A 16 48.82 21.41 -30.38
C TYR A 16 48.29 22.34 -29.29
N VAL A 17 47.03 22.75 -29.40
CA VAL A 17 46.27 23.15 -28.22
C VAL A 17 46.00 21.86 -27.45
N ARG A 18 46.61 21.75 -26.28
CA ARG A 18 46.34 20.68 -25.31
C ARG A 18 44.86 20.78 -24.95
N PHE A 19 44.00 20.01 -25.63
CA PHE A 19 42.66 19.73 -25.16
C PHE A 19 42.81 18.91 -23.87
N GLN A 20 42.93 19.61 -22.73
CA GLN A 20 42.48 19.04 -21.47
C GLN A 20 41.02 18.66 -21.72
N SER A 21 40.72 17.37 -21.65
CA SER A 21 39.36 16.87 -21.68
C SER A 21 38.64 17.39 -20.43
N ALA A 22 38.14 18.62 -20.51
CA ALA A 22 37.40 19.28 -19.44
C ALA A 22 36.10 18.50 -19.25
N ARG A 23 36.09 17.58 -18.27
CA ARG A 23 34.86 16.91 -17.83
C ARG A 23 33.86 18.00 -17.46
N ARG A 24 32.62 17.87 -17.94
CA ARG A 24 31.53 18.78 -17.56
C ARG A 24 31.40 18.77 -16.04
N SER A 25 31.55 19.94 -15.42
CA SER A 25 31.33 20.10 -13.99
C SER A 25 29.84 20.03 -13.72
N VAL A 26 29.42 19.09 -12.87
CA VAL A 26 28.03 18.97 -12.40
C VAL A 26 28.05 19.08 -10.88
N THR A 27 27.34 20.05 -10.35
CA THR A 27 27.25 20.29 -8.90
C THR A 27 26.08 19.49 -8.34
N TYR A 28 26.38 18.38 -7.68
CA TYR A 28 25.38 17.62 -6.92
C TYR A 28 25.28 18.17 -5.49
N HIS A 29 24.08 18.16 -4.92
CA HIS A 29 23.90 18.48 -3.51
C HIS A 29 24.61 17.41 -2.65
N PRO A 30 25.29 17.79 -1.55
CA PRO A 30 25.90 16.81 -0.64
C PRO A 30 24.85 15.88 -0.01
N THR A 31 25.28 14.74 0.51
CA THR A 31 24.39 13.82 1.23
C THR A 31 23.79 14.48 2.47
N ILE A 32 22.48 14.33 2.68
CA ILE A 32 21.78 14.80 3.89
C ILE A 32 22.21 14.03 5.15
N TRP A 33 22.85 12.87 4.98
CA TRP A 33 23.20 11.96 6.08
C TRP A 33 24.66 12.08 6.53
N GLY A 34 25.54 12.72 5.74
CA GLY A 34 26.98 12.76 6.04
C GLY A 34 27.53 11.35 6.33
N ASP A 35 28.26 11.22 7.45
CA ASP A 35 28.77 9.95 7.98
C ASP A 35 27.86 9.33 9.05
N TYR A 36 26.62 9.81 9.25
CA TYR A 36 25.76 9.41 10.37
C TYR A 36 25.54 7.89 10.47
N PHE A 37 25.35 7.20 9.34
CA PHE A 37 25.16 5.74 9.30
C PHE A 37 26.45 4.93 9.20
N ARG A 38 27.62 5.57 9.27
CA ARG A 38 28.92 4.92 9.10
C ARG A 38 29.35 4.12 10.34
N THR A 39 28.94 4.58 11.52
CA THR A 39 29.15 3.86 12.79
C THR A 39 27.80 3.31 13.26
N TYR A 40 27.60 2.01 13.07
CA TYR A 40 26.43 1.32 13.61
C TYR A 40 26.72 0.88 15.05
N THR A 41 26.11 1.54 16.03
CA THR A 41 26.18 1.13 17.44
C THR A 41 25.16 0.02 17.69
N SER A 42 25.65 -1.22 17.74
CA SER A 42 24.83 -2.43 17.99
C SER A 42 24.10 -2.39 19.34
N ASP A 43 24.64 -1.66 20.31
CA ASP A 43 24.13 -1.56 21.68
C ASP A 43 22.70 -0.99 21.76
N LEU A 44 22.24 -0.26 20.74
CA LEU A 44 20.86 0.25 20.63
C LEU A 44 19.86 -0.81 20.17
N THR A 45 20.30 -2.02 19.86
CA THR A 45 19.46 -3.12 19.35
C THR A 45 19.40 -4.35 20.26
N GLU A 46 20.10 -4.34 21.39
CA GLU A 46 19.97 -5.40 22.38
C GLU A 46 18.62 -5.30 23.11
N ILE A 47 17.69 -6.14 22.67
CA ILE A 47 16.39 -6.31 23.32
C ILE A 47 16.62 -7.01 24.65
N SER A 48 16.13 -6.44 25.75
CA SER A 48 16.20 -7.06 27.07
C SER A 48 15.47 -8.40 27.08
N SER A 49 15.93 -9.35 27.90
CA SER A 49 15.23 -10.63 28.11
C SER A 49 13.75 -10.43 28.50
N HIS A 50 13.47 -9.36 29.26
CA HIS A 50 12.11 -8.97 29.63
C HIS A 50 11.28 -8.49 28.43
N GLU A 51 11.84 -7.66 27.55
CA GLU A 51 11.15 -7.17 26.35
C GLU A 51 10.84 -8.31 25.37
N GLU A 52 11.76 -9.26 25.22
CA GLU A 52 11.57 -10.45 24.41
C GLU A 52 10.44 -11.34 24.96
N GLU A 53 10.33 -11.48 26.29
CA GLU A 53 9.22 -12.19 26.93
C GLU A 53 7.88 -11.46 26.70
N GLN A 54 7.85 -10.13 26.86
CA GLN A 54 6.66 -9.33 26.59
C GLN A 54 6.21 -9.45 25.13
N ARG A 55 7.15 -9.39 24.18
CA ARG A 55 6.90 -9.57 22.75
C ARG A 55 6.30 -10.94 22.45
N LYS A 56 6.82 -12.02 23.06
CA LYS A 56 6.25 -13.37 22.93
C LYS A 56 4.82 -13.44 23.47
N LYS A 57 4.57 -12.87 24.65
CA LYS A 57 3.22 -12.81 25.26
C LYS A 57 2.24 -12.05 24.37
N GLN A 58 2.64 -10.91 23.83
CA GLN A 58 1.80 -10.11 22.92
C GLN A 58 1.54 -10.85 21.61
N LYS A 59 2.56 -11.49 21.02
CA LYS A 59 2.40 -12.30 19.81
C LYS A 59 1.35 -13.40 19.99
N GLU A 60 1.35 -14.08 21.13
CA GLU A 60 0.37 -15.14 21.40
C GLU A 60 -1.05 -14.59 21.63
N LYS A 61 -1.19 -13.42 22.25
CA LYS A 61 -2.49 -12.75 22.37
C LYS A 61 -3.07 -12.39 21.00
N VAL A 62 -2.24 -11.83 20.11
CA VAL A 62 -2.66 -11.47 18.74
C VAL A 62 -3.02 -12.72 17.94
N ARG A 63 -2.28 -13.83 18.09
CA ARG A 63 -2.63 -15.11 17.45
C ARG A 63 -4.03 -15.58 17.86
N LYS A 64 -4.33 -15.58 19.17
CA LYS A 64 -5.66 -15.96 19.66
C LYS A 64 -6.77 -15.03 19.18
N LEU A 65 -6.47 -13.74 19.02
CA LEU A 65 -7.41 -12.77 18.45
C LEU A 65 -7.69 -13.07 16.98
N LEU A 66 -6.66 -13.42 16.21
CA LEU A 66 -6.81 -13.82 14.80
C LEU A 66 -7.63 -15.10 14.62
N ASP A 67 -7.49 -16.06 15.54
CA ASP A 67 -8.31 -17.28 15.55
C ASP A 67 -9.79 -17.01 15.87
N ALA A 68 -10.12 -15.87 16.50
CA ALA A 68 -11.49 -15.48 16.84
C ALA A 68 -12.25 -14.77 15.69
N THR A 69 -11.63 -14.67 14.51
CA THR A 69 -12.21 -14.30 13.21
C THR A 69 -12.85 -12.90 13.15
N ASP A 70 -12.04 -11.88 12.83
CA ASP A 70 -12.52 -10.52 12.53
C ASP A 70 -11.73 -9.87 11.37
N ASP A 71 -12.46 -9.41 10.36
CA ASP A 71 -11.94 -8.77 9.13
C ASP A 71 -11.13 -7.50 9.47
N ASP A 72 -11.61 -6.70 10.44
CA ASP A 72 -10.95 -5.47 10.90
C ASP A 72 -9.60 -5.79 11.57
N SER A 73 -9.52 -6.87 12.35
CA SER A 73 -8.31 -7.31 13.04
C SER A 73 -7.20 -7.75 12.07
N VAL A 74 -7.54 -8.55 11.05
CA VAL A 74 -6.58 -8.97 10.01
C VAL A 74 -6.06 -7.77 9.23
N HIS A 75 -6.97 -6.86 8.86
CA HIS A 75 -6.61 -5.62 8.19
C HIS A 75 -5.68 -4.74 9.04
N ALA A 76 -5.97 -4.57 10.33
CA ALA A 76 -5.16 -3.78 11.25
C ALA A 76 -3.74 -4.35 11.40
N ILE A 77 -3.59 -5.66 11.53
CA ILE A 77 -2.28 -6.32 11.66
C ILE A 77 -1.42 -6.12 10.40
N GLN A 78 -2.04 -6.16 9.23
CA GLN A 78 -1.35 -5.86 7.97
C GLN A 78 -0.97 -4.37 7.90
N ARG A 79 -1.88 -3.45 8.27
CA ARG A 79 -1.58 -2.00 8.33
C ARG A 79 -0.47 -1.66 9.33
N LEU A 80 -0.37 -2.37 10.45
CA LEU A 80 0.71 -2.21 11.43
C LEU A 80 2.07 -2.74 10.94
N GLY A 81 2.14 -3.38 9.78
CA GLY A 81 3.40 -3.89 9.22
C GLY A 81 4.00 -5.05 10.02
N VAL A 82 3.18 -5.74 10.82
CA VAL A 82 3.57 -6.91 11.63
C VAL A 82 2.97 -8.22 11.11
N GLY A 83 2.25 -8.18 9.99
CA GLY A 83 1.62 -9.35 9.37
C GLY A 83 2.57 -10.52 9.07
N TYR A 84 3.85 -10.24 8.81
CA TYR A 84 4.89 -11.25 8.59
C TYR A 84 5.10 -12.22 9.78
N HIS A 85 4.61 -11.87 10.97
CA HIS A 85 4.64 -12.77 12.13
C HIS A 85 3.50 -13.80 12.15
N PHE A 86 2.47 -13.60 11.32
CA PHE A 86 1.17 -14.27 11.35
C PHE A 86 0.73 -14.75 9.95
N GLU A 87 1.68 -15.00 9.04
CA GLU A 87 1.38 -15.37 7.65
C GLU A 87 0.46 -16.59 7.55
N LYS A 88 0.71 -17.62 8.37
CA LYS A 88 -0.10 -18.85 8.37
C LYS A 88 -1.55 -18.60 8.81
N GLU A 89 -1.72 -17.77 9.83
CA GLU A 89 -3.02 -17.38 10.36
C GLU A 89 -3.80 -16.53 9.34
N ILE A 90 -3.11 -15.60 8.69
CA ILE A 90 -3.68 -14.77 7.61
C ILE A 90 -4.08 -15.65 6.42
N ASP A 91 -3.21 -16.54 5.96
CA ASP A 91 -3.51 -17.43 4.82
C ASP A 91 -4.71 -18.33 5.09
N LYS A 92 -4.78 -18.93 6.29
CA LYS A 92 -5.93 -19.75 6.72
C LYS A 92 -7.22 -18.93 6.72
N TYR A 93 -7.16 -17.69 7.19
CA TYR A 93 -8.30 -16.80 7.22
C TYR A 93 -8.74 -16.36 5.82
N LEU A 94 -7.80 -16.06 4.91
CA LEU A 94 -8.11 -15.73 3.51
C LEU A 94 -8.76 -16.90 2.78
N GLN A 95 -8.28 -18.13 3.01
CA GLN A 95 -8.91 -19.35 2.48
C GLN A 95 -10.33 -19.49 3.00
N HIS A 96 -10.56 -19.27 4.29
CA HIS A 96 -11.89 -19.29 4.88
C HIS A 96 -12.83 -18.28 4.21
N ILE A 97 -12.40 -17.03 4.04
CA ILE A 97 -13.20 -16.02 3.33
C ILE A 97 -13.50 -16.49 1.90
N LEU A 98 -12.54 -17.05 1.18
CA LEU A 98 -12.77 -17.52 -0.19
C LEU A 98 -13.83 -18.62 -0.28
N TYR A 99 -13.79 -19.59 0.64
CA TYR A 99 -14.81 -20.62 0.71
C TYR A 99 -16.19 -20.04 1.07
N GLU A 100 -16.26 -19.11 2.04
CA GLU A 100 -17.50 -18.40 2.34
C GLU A 100 -18.00 -17.55 1.16
N GLN A 101 -17.11 -16.88 0.43
CA GLN A 101 -17.44 -16.00 -0.69
C GLN A 101 -18.06 -16.79 -1.87
N ILE A 102 -17.65 -18.05 -2.05
CA ILE A 102 -18.25 -18.99 -3.02
C ILE A 102 -19.70 -19.32 -2.63
N ASP A 103 -20.04 -19.33 -1.33
CA ASP A 103 -21.42 -19.50 -0.86
C ASP A 103 -22.24 -18.19 -0.91
N ILE A 104 -21.58 -17.04 -0.75
CA ILE A 104 -22.18 -15.69 -0.67
C ILE A 104 -22.69 -15.15 -2.01
N THR A 105 -22.20 -15.62 -3.17
CA THR A 105 -22.74 -15.20 -4.48
C THR A 105 -24.25 -15.48 -4.64
N ASN A 106 -24.88 -16.20 -3.70
CA ASN A 106 -26.30 -16.54 -3.73
C ASN A 106 -27.20 -15.71 -2.80
N GLU A 107 -26.68 -15.03 -1.77
CA GLU A 107 -27.49 -14.19 -0.87
C GLU A 107 -26.60 -13.15 -0.18
N LEU A 108 -26.77 -11.85 -0.43
CA LEU A 108 -26.00 -10.88 0.34
C LEU A 108 -26.74 -9.59 0.71
N GLY A 109 -27.21 -9.58 1.95
CA GLY A 109 -27.47 -8.38 2.75
C GLY A 109 -26.27 -7.96 3.61
N SER A 110 -25.03 -8.18 3.15
CA SER A 110 -23.83 -7.85 3.94
C SER A 110 -23.46 -6.37 3.85
N ASP A 111 -22.82 -5.89 4.92
CA ASP A 111 -22.41 -4.51 5.05
C ASP A 111 -21.29 -4.14 4.04
N LEU A 112 -21.39 -2.98 3.38
CA LEU A 112 -20.39 -2.48 2.43
C LEU A 112 -18.97 -2.51 2.99
N HIS A 113 -18.81 -2.21 4.29
CA HIS A 113 -17.50 -2.24 4.95
C HIS A 113 -16.88 -3.64 4.84
N THR A 114 -17.65 -4.67 5.19
CA THR A 114 -17.25 -6.08 5.13
C THR A 114 -16.91 -6.50 3.70
N VAL A 115 -17.77 -6.18 2.72
CA VAL A 115 -17.51 -6.52 1.32
C VAL A 115 -16.23 -5.86 0.81
N ALA A 116 -16.05 -4.56 1.10
CA ALA A 116 -14.88 -3.81 0.68
C ALA A 116 -13.59 -4.32 1.35
N LEU A 117 -13.63 -4.66 2.65
CA LEU A 117 -12.51 -5.26 3.37
C LEU A 117 -12.11 -6.62 2.83
N ARG A 118 -13.08 -7.52 2.62
CA ARG A 118 -12.82 -8.85 2.07
C ARG A 118 -12.25 -8.74 0.67
N PHE A 119 -12.83 -7.90 -0.19
CA PHE A 119 -12.29 -7.61 -1.52
C PHE A 119 -10.84 -7.12 -1.45
N LEU A 120 -10.57 -6.13 -0.59
CA LEU A 120 -9.24 -5.55 -0.37
C LEU A 120 -8.23 -6.61 0.07
N LEU A 121 -8.56 -7.39 1.12
CA LEU A 121 -7.69 -8.41 1.69
C LEU A 121 -7.36 -9.50 0.66
N LEU A 122 -8.37 -10.00 -0.07
CA LEU A 122 -8.17 -11.04 -1.08
C LEU A 122 -7.30 -10.55 -2.24
N ARG A 123 -7.61 -9.38 -2.82
CA ARG A 123 -6.84 -8.79 -3.92
C ARG A 123 -5.42 -8.43 -3.50
N GLN A 124 -5.21 -7.98 -2.27
CA GLN A 124 -3.89 -7.66 -1.73
C GLN A 124 -2.97 -8.89 -1.68
N HIS A 125 -3.54 -10.07 -1.46
CA HIS A 125 -2.84 -11.36 -1.42
C HIS A 125 -2.83 -12.09 -2.77
N GLY A 126 -3.32 -11.45 -3.84
CA GLY A 126 -3.25 -11.97 -5.21
C GLY A 126 -4.41 -12.87 -5.61
N TYR A 127 -5.45 -13.01 -4.78
CA TYR A 127 -6.68 -13.69 -5.17
C TYR A 127 -7.52 -12.82 -6.09
N TYR A 128 -8.08 -13.42 -7.14
CA TYR A 128 -8.99 -12.74 -8.04
C TYR A 128 -10.42 -12.76 -7.47
N VAL A 129 -11.01 -11.57 -7.35
CA VAL A 129 -12.40 -11.35 -6.91
C VAL A 129 -12.98 -10.27 -7.79
N SER A 130 -14.02 -10.56 -8.59
CA SER A 130 -14.58 -9.56 -9.52
C SER A 130 -15.01 -8.28 -8.78
N GLY A 131 -14.76 -7.11 -9.36
CA GLY A 131 -15.32 -5.84 -8.88
C GLY A 131 -16.86 -5.82 -8.87
N ASP A 132 -17.50 -6.75 -9.58
CA ASP A 132 -18.96 -6.89 -9.64
C ASP A 132 -19.63 -7.13 -8.29
N VAL A 133 -18.88 -7.57 -7.28
CA VAL A 133 -19.37 -7.66 -5.88
C VAL A 133 -19.90 -6.32 -5.35
N PHE A 134 -19.53 -5.21 -5.98
CA PHE A 134 -20.03 -3.88 -5.62
C PHE A 134 -21.33 -3.48 -6.35
N ASN A 135 -21.84 -4.29 -7.30
CA ASN A 135 -23.06 -3.97 -8.04
C ASN A 135 -24.29 -3.89 -7.14
N ASP A 136 -24.32 -4.66 -6.04
CA ASP A 136 -25.42 -4.65 -5.06
C ASP A 136 -25.54 -3.31 -4.30
N PHE A 137 -24.50 -2.46 -4.37
CA PHE A 137 -24.51 -1.13 -3.76
C PHE A 137 -24.85 -0.01 -4.75
N LYS A 138 -25.27 -0.37 -5.97
CA LYS A 138 -25.78 0.58 -6.96
C LYS A 138 -27.25 0.89 -6.72
N ASP A 139 -27.66 2.10 -7.08
CA ASP A 139 -29.05 2.51 -7.15
C ASP A 139 -29.70 2.10 -8.49
N HIS A 140 -30.98 2.44 -8.64
CA HIS A 140 -31.76 2.20 -9.85
C HIS A 140 -31.21 2.92 -11.11
N THR A 141 -30.32 3.91 -10.95
CA THR A 141 -29.65 4.61 -12.06
C THR A 141 -28.36 3.91 -12.49
N GLY A 142 -27.93 2.88 -11.75
CA GLY A 142 -26.69 2.15 -11.98
C GLY A 142 -25.46 2.81 -11.37
N LYS A 143 -25.62 3.85 -10.54
CA LYS A 143 -24.54 4.52 -9.82
C LYS A 143 -24.48 4.05 -8.36
N LEU A 144 -23.34 4.21 -7.69
CA LEU A 144 -23.25 3.93 -6.26
C LEU A 144 -24.25 4.77 -5.48
N ALA A 145 -25.05 4.12 -4.64
CA ALA A 145 -26.14 4.77 -3.92
C ALA A 145 -25.62 5.86 -2.97
N GLU A 146 -26.23 7.06 -3.02
CA GLU A 146 -25.87 8.16 -2.12
C GLU A 146 -26.10 7.82 -0.64
N SER A 147 -26.94 6.84 -0.32
CA SER A 147 -27.15 6.35 1.04
C SER A 147 -25.87 5.83 1.71
N LEU A 148 -24.88 5.39 0.93
CA LEU A 148 -23.58 4.90 1.40
C LEU A 148 -22.76 5.99 2.10
N ILE A 149 -22.98 7.26 1.72
CA ILE A 149 -22.26 8.43 2.19
C ILE A 149 -22.43 8.66 3.70
N ARG A 150 -23.52 8.16 4.30
CA ARG A 150 -23.84 8.36 5.72
C ARG A 150 -22.77 7.84 6.68
N ASN A 151 -21.93 6.91 6.24
CA ASN A 151 -20.87 6.35 7.07
C ASN A 151 -19.51 6.51 6.38
N VAL A 152 -18.73 7.47 6.87
CA VAL A 152 -17.42 7.84 6.33
C VAL A 152 -16.42 6.68 6.38
N LYS A 153 -16.49 5.80 7.41
CA LYS A 153 -15.63 4.62 7.49
C LYS A 153 -15.88 3.68 6.31
N ARG A 154 -17.15 3.42 5.96
CA ARG A 154 -17.51 2.58 4.79
C ARG A 154 -16.98 3.15 3.49
N VAL A 155 -17.12 4.47 3.30
CA VAL A 155 -16.63 5.17 2.10
C VAL A 155 -15.10 5.09 2.02
N LEU A 156 -14.40 5.26 3.14
CA LEU A 156 -12.94 5.14 3.20
C LEU A 156 -12.47 3.71 2.88
N THR A 157 -13.14 2.69 3.41
CA THR A 157 -12.80 1.29 3.11
C THR A 157 -13.02 0.97 1.63
N LEU A 158 -14.14 1.42 1.05
CA LEU A 158 -14.39 1.25 -0.39
C LEU A 158 -13.36 1.98 -1.25
N TYR A 159 -12.96 3.19 -0.86
CA TYR A 159 -11.90 3.96 -1.53
C TYR A 159 -10.58 3.18 -1.58
N GLU A 160 -10.15 2.63 -0.42
CA GLU A 160 -8.93 1.84 -0.33
C GLU A 160 -9.04 0.54 -1.14
N ALA A 161 -10.19 -0.14 -1.09
CA ALA A 161 -10.47 -1.35 -1.84
C ALA A 161 -10.41 -1.13 -3.37
N ALA A 162 -11.01 -0.03 -3.85
CA ALA A 162 -11.08 0.26 -5.28
C ALA A 162 -9.69 0.50 -5.92
N TYR A 163 -8.69 0.93 -5.15
CA TYR A 163 -7.30 1.01 -5.66
C TYR A 163 -6.66 -0.34 -5.97
N PHE A 164 -7.24 -1.45 -5.54
CA PHE A 164 -6.76 -2.80 -5.86
C PHE A 164 -7.40 -3.37 -7.14
N GLY A 165 -8.21 -2.57 -7.84
CA GLY A 165 -8.73 -2.88 -9.17
C GLY A 165 -7.65 -2.78 -10.26
N PRO A 166 -7.57 -3.75 -11.19
CA PRO A 166 -6.85 -3.57 -12.44
C PRO A 166 -7.60 -2.59 -13.34
N ASN A 167 -6.91 -2.05 -14.35
CA ASN A 167 -7.57 -1.30 -15.42
C ASN A 167 -8.59 -2.21 -16.13
N GLY A 168 -9.84 -1.74 -16.28
CA GLY A 168 -10.91 -2.47 -16.98
C GLY A 168 -12.10 -2.91 -16.12
N GLU A 169 -12.09 -2.63 -14.82
CA GLU A 169 -13.24 -2.81 -13.93
C GLU A 169 -13.93 -1.46 -13.67
N ASP A 170 -14.79 -1.03 -14.59
CA ASP A 170 -15.44 0.31 -14.57
C ASP A 170 -16.13 0.65 -13.25
N ILE A 171 -16.62 -0.36 -12.52
CA ILE A 171 -17.25 -0.18 -11.21
C ILE A 171 -16.27 0.33 -10.15
N LEU A 172 -15.01 -0.08 -10.21
CA LEU A 172 -13.98 0.37 -9.28
C LEU A 172 -13.51 1.79 -9.61
N ASP A 173 -13.44 2.14 -10.89
CA ASP A 173 -13.17 3.52 -11.32
C ASP A 173 -14.30 4.47 -10.86
N GLN A 174 -15.56 4.04 -11.01
CA GLN A 174 -16.71 4.78 -10.46
C GLN A 174 -16.65 4.89 -8.93
N ALA A 175 -16.24 3.83 -8.23
CA ALA A 175 -16.06 3.86 -6.78
C ALA A 175 -14.96 4.83 -6.35
N LEU A 176 -13.84 4.88 -7.08
CA LEU A 176 -12.76 5.84 -6.82
C LEU A 176 -13.24 7.28 -6.97
N GLU A 177 -13.99 7.59 -8.04
CA GLU A 177 -14.52 8.93 -8.27
C GLU A 177 -15.53 9.32 -7.17
N PHE A 178 -16.49 8.45 -6.89
CA PHE A 178 -17.52 8.65 -5.86
C PHE A 178 -16.92 8.84 -4.48
N CYS A 179 -16.03 7.96 -4.06
CA CYS A 179 -15.40 8.06 -2.75
C CYS A 179 -14.45 9.26 -2.66
N SER A 180 -13.64 9.54 -3.70
CA SER A 180 -12.69 10.66 -3.67
C SER A 180 -13.39 12.01 -3.52
N THR A 181 -14.48 12.22 -4.27
CA THR A 181 -15.28 13.44 -4.20
C THR A 181 -15.88 13.63 -2.81
N HIS A 182 -16.48 12.58 -2.25
CA HIS A 182 -17.08 12.65 -0.92
C HIS A 182 -16.05 12.83 0.21
N LEU A 183 -14.96 12.06 0.19
CA LEU A 183 -13.90 12.14 1.21
C LEU A 183 -13.25 13.53 1.23
N LYS A 184 -13.00 14.14 0.06
CA LYS A 184 -12.49 15.51 -0.04
C LYS A 184 -13.48 16.54 0.50
N SER A 185 -14.78 16.35 0.29
CA SER A 185 -15.80 17.25 0.81
C SER A 185 -15.93 17.19 2.33
N ILE A 186 -15.76 16.01 2.93
CA ILE A 186 -16.04 15.80 4.35
C ILE A 186 -14.80 15.93 5.26
N VAL A 187 -13.58 15.84 4.71
CA VAL A 187 -12.34 15.84 5.52
C VAL A 187 -12.20 17.07 6.43
N GLY A 188 -12.73 18.22 6.04
CA GLY A 188 -12.73 19.45 6.85
C GLY A 188 -13.77 19.45 7.98
N HIS A 189 -14.72 18.51 7.97
CA HIS A 189 -15.81 18.38 8.94
C HIS A 189 -15.63 17.18 9.89
N VAL A 190 -14.60 16.36 9.69
CA VAL A 190 -14.25 15.23 10.55
C VAL A 190 -13.05 15.63 11.42
N SER A 191 -13.04 15.17 12.67
CA SER A 191 -11.94 15.42 13.60
C SER A 191 -11.28 14.12 14.09
N GLY A 192 -10.06 14.23 14.61
CA GLY A 192 -9.35 13.13 15.27
C GLY A 192 -8.75 12.13 14.29
N SER A 193 -8.64 10.87 14.74
CA SER A 193 -7.96 9.79 14.02
C SER A 193 -8.56 9.53 12.64
N LEU A 194 -9.89 9.62 12.49
CA LEU A 194 -10.57 9.42 11.21
C LEU A 194 -10.17 10.47 10.17
N ALA A 195 -10.04 11.75 10.56
CA ALA A 195 -9.59 12.80 9.65
C ALA A 195 -8.15 12.56 9.16
N THR A 196 -7.28 12.09 10.06
CA THR A 196 -5.92 11.70 9.71
C THR A 196 -5.92 10.52 8.72
N GLN A 197 -6.74 9.49 8.95
CA GLN A 197 -6.85 8.35 8.02
C GLN A 197 -7.32 8.78 6.63
N ILE A 198 -8.31 9.68 6.55
CA ILE A 198 -8.82 10.19 5.28
C ILE A 198 -7.74 10.97 4.53
N ASN A 199 -7.04 11.88 5.20
CA ASN A 199 -5.96 12.65 4.59
C ASN A 199 -4.82 11.73 4.11
N GLU A 200 -4.46 10.72 4.90
CA GLU A 200 -3.43 9.77 4.52
C GLU A 200 -3.84 8.95 3.29
N ALA A 201 -5.07 8.41 3.26
CA ALA A 201 -5.57 7.66 2.11
C ALA A 201 -5.65 8.53 0.84
N LEU A 202 -6.16 9.77 0.95
CA LEU A 202 -6.25 10.70 -0.19
C LEU A 202 -4.88 11.12 -0.72
N ASN A 203 -3.86 11.24 0.14
CA ASN A 203 -2.50 11.55 -0.26
C ASN A 203 -1.79 10.35 -0.90
N MET A 204 -1.86 9.18 -0.26
CA MET A 204 -1.22 7.96 -0.72
C MET A 204 -2.05 6.74 -0.30
N PRO A 205 -2.88 6.19 -1.20
CA PRO A 205 -3.70 5.02 -0.91
C PRO A 205 -2.85 3.82 -0.50
N LEU A 206 -3.44 2.90 0.26
CA LEU A 206 -2.77 1.72 0.82
C LEU A 206 -2.02 0.92 -0.25
N ARG A 207 -2.63 0.71 -1.43
CA ARG A 207 -2.02 0.00 -2.56
C ARG A 207 -0.69 0.61 -3.01
N LYS A 208 -0.55 1.93 -2.90
CA LYS A 208 0.61 2.71 -3.36
C LYS A 208 1.60 3.02 -2.23
N SER A 209 1.24 2.74 -0.99
CA SER A 209 2.08 3.00 0.18
C SER A 209 3.08 1.87 0.42
N LEU A 210 4.29 2.23 0.87
CA LEU A 210 5.25 1.26 1.37
C LEU A 210 4.82 0.76 2.75
N ASN A 211 4.82 -0.56 2.97
CA ASN A 211 4.33 -1.18 4.21
C ASN A 211 4.93 -0.55 5.49
N ARG A 212 6.25 -0.31 5.52
CA ARG A 212 6.91 0.29 6.69
C ARG A 212 6.55 1.76 6.91
N LEU A 213 6.39 2.52 5.84
CA LEU A 213 5.99 3.93 5.92
C LEU A 213 4.54 4.05 6.35
N GLY A 214 3.65 3.25 5.74
CA GLY A 214 2.23 3.17 6.08
C GLY A 214 2.02 2.73 7.53
N ALA A 215 2.77 1.73 8.00
CA ALA A 215 2.72 1.27 9.39
C ALA A 215 3.10 2.36 10.38
N LYS A 216 4.18 3.10 10.13
CA LYS A 216 4.60 4.20 11.01
C LYS A 216 3.51 5.27 11.13
N LYS A 217 2.88 5.64 10.01
CA LYS A 217 1.78 6.59 9.99
C LYS A 217 0.57 6.04 10.73
N PHE A 218 0.19 4.79 10.48
CA PHE A 218 -0.96 4.14 11.11
C PHE A 218 -0.81 3.98 12.63
N MET A 219 0.39 3.73 13.14
CA MET A 219 0.65 3.70 14.59
C MET A 219 0.52 5.07 15.27
N SER A 220 0.58 6.16 14.48
CA SER A 220 0.49 7.53 14.98
C SER A 220 -0.94 8.09 14.96
N ILE A 221 -1.90 7.29 14.47
CA ILE A 221 -3.33 7.60 14.35
C ILE A 221 -4.05 7.08 15.60
#